data_AF-A0A1C5H9Q8-F1
#
_entry.id   AF-A0A1C5H9Q8-F1
#
_cell.length_a   1.000
_cell.length_b   1.000
_cell.length_c   1.000
_cell.angle_alpha   90.00
_cell.angle_beta   90.00
_cell.angle_gamma   90.00
#
_symmetry.space_group_name_H-M   'P 1'
#
loop_
_entity.id
_entity.type
_entity.pdbx_description
1 polymer ?
#
loop_
_entity_poly.entity_id
_entity_poly.type
_entity_poly.pdbx_seq_one_letter_code
_entity_poly.pdbx_strand_id
1 'polypeptide(L)'
;MPGVRRTADRALRRQRVAVVLAVVVGVLAGLVVRWQPAGPLGATLVFVAMLLPVGVLAYGLFRWPGQRGLRVGDDAAEAYAPGRGVPLAALVIVGWLPAQLAQYEGRWERDVPAWLLTAAALAAMGYVGAGTWRRAARLALTPAGIGWQGWQRRPLFVPWVALDPTMPIHAVDGDGRLRLFLGRPELVDGRRRERGDLRLWIGDLDVSPSFLAAAIRHYRAHPEHRAAIGSPGERDRLVAVLGG
;
A
#
# COMPACT_ATOMS: atom_id res chain seq x y z
N MET A 1 -15.06 -16.23 10.57
CA MET A 1 -14.37 -14.92 10.73
C MET A 1 -15.11 -13.81 9.96
N PRO A 2 -16.19 -13.22 10.51
CA PRO A 2 -16.98 -12.19 9.84
C PRO A 2 -16.38 -10.77 9.91
N GLY A 3 -15.61 -10.46 10.95
CA GLY A 3 -15.07 -9.12 11.20
C GLY A 3 -13.94 -8.67 10.26
N VAL A 4 -13.07 -9.61 9.89
CA VAL A 4 -11.94 -9.42 8.94
C VAL A 4 -12.39 -8.78 7.62
N ARG A 5 -13.60 -9.12 7.15
CA ARG A 5 -14.13 -8.63 5.86
C ARG A 5 -14.50 -7.15 5.91
N ARG A 6 -15.13 -6.66 6.99
CA ARG A 6 -15.65 -5.28 7.06
C ARG A 6 -14.56 -4.21 7.13
N THR A 7 -13.48 -4.48 7.86
CA THR A 7 -12.33 -3.56 7.96
C THR A 7 -11.54 -3.51 6.66
N ALA A 8 -11.41 -4.64 5.96
CA ALA A 8 -10.84 -4.69 4.62
C ALA A 8 -11.68 -3.87 3.63
N ASP A 9 -13.01 -3.95 3.71
CA ASP A 9 -13.90 -3.22 2.82
C ASP A 9 -13.79 -1.69 2.95
N ARG A 10 -13.60 -1.16 4.17
CA ARG A 10 -13.41 0.29 4.38
C ARG A 10 -12.07 0.79 3.85
N ALA A 11 -10.99 0.04 4.08
CA ALA A 11 -9.67 0.36 3.55
C ALA A 11 -9.69 0.34 2.00
N LEU A 12 -10.33 -0.68 1.43
CA LEU A 12 -10.58 -0.77 0.00
C LEU A 12 -11.44 0.41 -0.49
N ARG A 13 -12.50 0.81 0.22
CA ARG A 13 -13.34 1.95 -0.18
C ARG A 13 -12.55 3.26 -0.27
N ARG A 14 -11.70 3.55 0.72
CA ARG A 14 -10.83 4.75 0.68
C ARG A 14 -9.83 4.70 -0.47
N GLN A 15 -9.23 3.53 -0.71
CA GLN A 15 -8.32 3.35 -1.84
C GLN A 15 -9.05 3.52 -3.18
N ARG A 16 -10.26 2.96 -3.32
CA ARG A 16 -11.10 3.12 -4.52
C ARG A 16 -11.44 4.59 -4.77
N VAL A 17 -11.84 5.33 -3.73
CA VAL A 17 -12.10 6.78 -3.85
C VAL A 17 -10.84 7.52 -4.29
N ALA A 18 -9.67 7.20 -3.72
CA ALA A 18 -8.41 7.83 -4.08
C ALA A 18 -8.02 7.54 -5.55
N VAL A 19 -8.17 6.29 -6.00
CA VAL A 19 -7.94 5.88 -7.40
C VAL A 19 -8.86 6.64 -8.36
N VAL A 20 -10.16 6.69 -8.05
CA VAL A 20 -11.14 7.42 -8.87
C VAL A 20 -10.79 8.91 -8.92
N LEU A 21 -10.46 9.51 -7.78
CA LEU A 21 -10.10 10.92 -7.70
C LEU A 21 -8.85 11.24 -8.54
N ALA A 22 -7.82 10.39 -8.51
CA ALA A 22 -6.62 10.55 -9.34
C ALA A 22 -6.92 10.46 -10.84
N VAL A 23 -7.75 9.50 -11.25
CA VAL A 23 -8.17 9.38 -12.66
C VAL A 23 -8.94 10.63 -13.09
N VAL A 24 -9.89 11.09 -12.28
CA VAL A 24 -10.66 12.31 -12.56
C VAL A 24 -9.74 13.53 -12.66
N VAL A 25 -8.81 13.70 -11.72
CA VAL A 25 -7.83 14.80 -11.76
C VAL A 25 -6.96 14.73 -13.01
N GLY A 26 -6.47 13.55 -13.40
CA GLY A 26 -5.68 13.37 -14.62
C GLY A 26 -6.46 13.73 -15.89
N VAL A 27 -7.73 13.29 -15.98
CA VAL A 27 -8.62 13.61 -17.10
C VAL A 27 -8.92 15.11 -17.16
N LEU A 28 -9.24 15.75 -16.02
CA LEU A 28 -9.51 17.18 -15.96
C LEU A 28 -8.28 18.01 -16.33
N ALA A 29 -7.10 17.67 -15.81
CA ALA A 29 -5.85 18.32 -16.20
C ALA A 29 -5.60 18.20 -17.71
N GLY A 30 -5.87 17.02 -18.26
CA GLY A 30 -5.81 16.77 -19.70
C GLY A 30 -6.77 17.62 -20.53
N LEU A 31 -8.01 17.76 -20.07
CA LEU A 31 -9.02 18.61 -20.71
C LEU A 31 -8.63 20.09 -20.64
N VAL A 32 -8.16 20.57 -19.50
CA VAL A 32 -7.68 21.95 -19.35
C VAL A 32 -6.56 22.25 -20.34
N VAL A 33 -5.64 21.31 -20.54
CA VAL A 33 -4.54 21.44 -21.49
C VAL A 33 -5.05 21.42 -22.95
N ARG A 34 -6.03 20.58 -23.28
CA ARG A 34 -6.66 20.53 -24.62
C ARG A 34 -7.36 21.83 -25.02
N TRP A 35 -8.01 22.51 -24.08
CA TRP A 35 -8.85 23.68 -24.36
C TRP A 35 -8.10 25.00 -24.30
N GLN A 36 -6.78 24.98 -24.24
CA GLN A 36 -6.01 26.20 -24.07
C GLN A 36 -5.83 27.01 -25.36
N PRO A 37 -5.96 28.34 -25.28
CA PRO A 37 -5.66 29.22 -26.38
C PRO A 37 -4.15 29.22 -26.69
N ALA A 38 -3.81 29.28 -27.98
CA ALA A 38 -2.43 29.45 -28.42
C ALA A 38 -1.88 30.79 -27.85
N GLY A 39 -0.82 30.71 -27.04
CA GLY A 39 -0.22 31.89 -26.42
C GLY A 39 0.51 31.58 -25.11
N PRO A 40 1.18 32.60 -24.53
CA PRO A 40 1.99 32.43 -23.31
C PRO A 40 1.16 32.00 -22.09
N LEU A 41 -0.10 32.40 -22.01
CA LEU A 41 -1.03 31.95 -20.97
C LEU A 41 -1.31 30.44 -21.05
N GLY A 42 -1.40 29.89 -22.27
CA GLY A 42 -1.52 28.45 -22.46
C GLY A 42 -0.28 27.73 -21.93
N ALA A 43 0.91 28.14 -22.39
CA ALA A 43 2.16 27.52 -21.94
C ALA A 43 2.29 27.48 -20.39
N THR A 44 1.92 28.56 -19.70
CA THR A 44 1.91 28.60 -18.23
C THR A 44 0.92 27.62 -17.61
N LEU A 45 -0.30 27.53 -18.13
CA LEU A 45 -1.31 26.61 -17.60
C LEU A 45 -0.94 25.14 -17.85
N VAL A 46 -0.33 24.80 -19.00
CA VAL A 46 0.25 23.45 -19.24
C VAL A 46 1.33 23.14 -18.22
N PHE A 47 2.23 24.08 -17.95
CA PHE A 47 3.31 23.91 -16.99
C PHE A 47 2.78 23.67 -15.57
N VAL A 48 1.80 24.48 -15.13
CA VAL A 48 1.13 24.26 -13.83
C VAL A 48 0.40 22.91 -13.77
N ALA A 49 -0.27 22.52 -14.86
CA ALA A 49 -0.92 21.22 -14.96
C ALA A 49 0.08 20.04 -14.93
N MET A 50 1.32 20.22 -15.39
CA MET A 50 2.42 19.24 -15.25
C MET A 50 2.98 19.18 -13.83
N LEU A 51 3.05 20.31 -13.14
CA LEU A 51 3.56 20.37 -11.77
C LEU A 51 2.60 19.76 -10.75
N LEU A 52 1.29 19.77 -11.01
CA LEU A 52 0.29 19.19 -10.12
C LEU A 52 0.50 17.68 -9.87
N PRO A 53 0.64 16.82 -10.91
CA PRO A 53 1.06 15.43 -10.79
C PRO A 53 2.36 15.27 -10.01
N VAL A 54 3.38 16.06 -10.33
CA VAL A 54 4.71 16.00 -9.71
C VAL A 54 4.63 16.38 -8.24
N GLY A 55 3.82 17.38 -7.89
CA GLY A 55 3.56 17.81 -6.52
C GLY A 55 2.78 16.77 -5.74
N VAL A 56 1.78 16.10 -6.33
CA VAL A 56 1.07 14.97 -5.72
C VAL A 56 2.00 13.76 -5.55
N LEU A 57 2.89 13.52 -6.52
CA LEU A 57 3.96 12.52 -6.49
C LEU A 57 4.91 12.77 -5.33
N ALA A 58 5.48 13.97 -5.29
CA ALA A 58 6.39 14.41 -4.26
C ALA A 58 5.69 14.38 -2.91
N TYR A 59 4.46 14.89 -2.78
CA TYR A 59 3.70 14.83 -1.55
C TYR A 59 3.38 13.39 -1.10
N GLY A 60 3.11 12.48 -2.03
CA GLY A 60 2.87 11.06 -1.73
C GLY A 60 4.15 10.30 -1.34
N LEU A 61 5.27 10.60 -2.00
CA LEU A 61 6.59 9.99 -1.78
C LEU A 61 7.27 10.55 -0.51
N PHE A 62 7.17 11.87 -0.31
CA PHE A 62 7.63 12.62 0.86
C PHE A 62 6.58 12.69 1.98
N ARG A 63 5.41 12.08 1.84
CA ARG A 63 4.65 11.71 3.03
C ARG A 63 5.48 10.62 3.71
N TRP A 64 6.28 11.07 4.67
CA TRP A 64 7.09 10.26 5.55
C TRP A 64 6.30 9.04 6.02
N PRO A 65 6.97 7.88 6.25
CA PRO A 65 6.31 6.72 6.83
C PRO A 65 5.46 7.22 7.97
N GLY A 66 4.16 6.93 7.93
CA GLY A 66 3.31 7.31 9.02
C GLY A 66 3.97 6.78 10.29
N GLN A 67 4.48 7.69 11.12
CA GLN A 67 4.78 7.39 12.53
C GLN A 67 3.50 6.95 13.26
N ARG A 68 2.36 6.99 12.57
CA ARG A 68 1.12 6.36 12.96
C ARG A 68 1.35 4.86 13.10
N GLY A 69 1.47 4.44 14.36
CA GLY A 69 1.51 3.05 14.77
C GLY A 69 0.29 2.25 14.31
N LEU A 70 0.30 0.96 14.67
CA LEU A 70 -0.76 0.00 14.36
C LEU A 70 -2.16 0.59 14.59
N ARG A 71 -3.07 0.40 13.63
CA ARG A 71 -4.46 0.83 13.78
C ARG A 71 -5.27 -0.27 14.42
N VAL A 72 -6.22 0.11 15.26
CA VAL A 72 -7.19 -0.81 15.84
C VAL A 72 -8.31 -1.06 14.84
N GLY A 73 -8.60 -2.33 14.56
CA GLY A 73 -9.76 -2.73 13.76
C GLY A 73 -11.07 -2.49 14.53
N ASP A 74 -12.15 -2.23 13.80
CA ASP A 74 -13.47 -1.94 14.39
C ASP A 74 -14.00 -3.08 15.29
N ASP A 75 -13.56 -4.32 15.06
CA ASP A 75 -13.98 -5.49 15.83
C ASP A 75 -13.12 -5.75 17.08
N ALA A 76 -12.29 -4.80 17.50
CA ALA A 76 -11.47 -4.82 18.73
C ALA A 76 -10.52 -6.02 18.95
N ALA A 77 -10.41 -6.94 17.98
CA ALA A 77 -9.62 -8.17 18.08
C ALA A 77 -8.38 -8.18 17.18
N GLU A 78 -8.11 -7.08 16.46
CA GLU A 78 -7.01 -7.00 15.51
C GLU A 78 -6.34 -5.63 15.53
N ALA A 79 -5.02 -5.64 15.56
CA ALA A 79 -4.20 -4.46 15.28
C ALA A 79 -3.64 -4.61 13.85
N TYR A 80 -3.87 -3.65 12.97
CA TYR A 80 -3.47 -3.76 11.57
C TYR A 80 -2.67 -2.56 11.07
N ALA A 81 -1.72 -2.84 10.18
CA ALA A 81 -1.02 -1.83 9.40
C ALA A 81 -1.65 -1.79 8.00
N PRO A 82 -2.33 -0.68 7.61
CA PRO A 82 -2.87 -0.55 6.27
C PRO A 82 -1.73 -0.38 5.26
N GLY A 83 -1.97 -0.79 4.02
CA GLY A 83 -1.04 -0.49 2.95
C GLY A 83 -0.82 1.02 2.77
N ARG A 84 0.44 1.44 2.60
CA ARG A 84 0.81 2.70 1.98
C ARG A 84 0.12 2.73 0.62
N GLY A 85 -0.86 3.62 0.49
CA GLY A 85 -1.52 3.85 -0.78
C GLY A 85 -0.55 4.51 -1.75
N VAL A 86 0.29 3.74 -2.43
CA VAL A 86 1.14 4.26 -3.50
C VAL A 86 1.13 3.28 -4.68
N PRO A 87 1.03 3.77 -5.93
CA PRO A 87 1.18 5.18 -6.32
C PRO A 87 -0.08 5.74 -6.97
N LEU A 88 -0.80 6.63 -6.26
CA LEU A 88 -1.65 7.67 -6.89
C LEU A 88 -0.90 8.35 -8.05
N ALA A 89 0.42 8.52 -7.88
CA ALA A 89 1.38 8.94 -8.90
C ALA A 89 1.27 8.22 -10.26
N ALA A 90 1.23 6.88 -10.27
CA ALA A 90 1.17 6.10 -11.50
C ALA A 90 -0.17 6.32 -12.20
N LEU A 91 -1.24 6.45 -11.43
CA LEU A 91 -2.58 6.74 -11.97
C LEU A 91 -2.69 8.17 -12.51
N VAL A 92 -1.98 9.13 -11.92
CA VAL A 92 -1.92 10.49 -12.46
C VAL A 92 -1.08 10.54 -13.74
N ILE A 93 0.10 9.92 -13.77
CA ILE A 93 0.95 9.82 -14.99
C ILE A 93 0.17 9.12 -16.11
N VAL A 94 -0.55 8.05 -15.78
CA VAL A 94 -1.32 7.26 -16.75
C VAL A 94 -2.63 7.95 -17.16
N GLY A 95 -3.21 8.82 -16.34
CA GLY A 95 -4.32 9.70 -16.75
C GLY A 95 -3.88 10.88 -17.61
N TRP A 96 -2.64 11.35 -17.40
CA TRP A 96 -2.04 12.47 -18.13
C TRP A 96 -1.55 12.10 -19.54
N LEU A 97 -0.96 10.91 -19.71
CA LEU A 97 -0.43 10.40 -20.99
C LEU A 97 -1.46 10.38 -22.14
N PRO A 98 -2.69 9.85 -21.97
CA PRO A 98 -3.73 9.86 -23.00
C PRO A 98 -4.17 11.27 -23.39
N ALA A 99 -4.16 12.20 -22.44
CA ALA A 99 -4.53 13.59 -22.72
C ALA A 99 -3.45 14.33 -23.53
N GLN A 100 -2.17 14.04 -23.26
CA GLN A 100 -1.06 14.51 -24.10
C GLN A 100 -1.11 13.90 -25.51
N LEU A 101 -1.40 12.59 -25.61
CA LEU A 101 -1.52 11.92 -26.91
C LEU A 101 -2.73 12.43 -27.72
N ALA A 102 -3.81 12.85 -27.06
CA ALA A 102 -4.96 13.49 -27.69
C ALA A 102 -4.69 14.93 -28.18
N GLN A 103 -3.63 15.60 -27.68
CA GLN A 103 -3.19 16.91 -28.19
C GLN A 103 -2.37 16.83 -29.47
N TYR A 104 -1.75 15.69 -29.79
CA TYR A 104 -0.97 15.50 -31.03
C TYR A 104 -1.82 15.45 -32.32
N GLU A 105 -3.05 15.98 -32.28
CA GLU A 105 -3.95 16.16 -33.43
C GLU A 105 -3.98 15.01 -34.44
N GLY A 106 -4.72 13.95 -34.11
CA GLY A 106 -5.85 13.52 -34.95
C GLY A 106 -5.61 13.20 -36.44
N ARG A 107 -4.39 12.93 -36.91
CA ARG A 107 -4.17 12.31 -38.22
C ARG A 107 -4.00 10.81 -38.03
N TRP A 108 -5.12 10.13 -37.88
CA TRP A 108 -5.23 8.66 -37.83
C TRP A 108 -4.39 7.94 -38.90
N GLU A 109 -4.16 8.62 -40.04
CA GLU A 109 -3.36 8.15 -41.18
C GLU A 109 -1.83 8.17 -40.97
N ARG A 110 -1.27 8.88 -39.97
CA ARG A 110 0.20 9.05 -39.87
C ARG A 110 0.88 8.50 -38.63
N ASP A 111 0.17 8.29 -37.51
CA ASP A 111 0.82 7.94 -36.24
C ASP A 111 0.20 6.74 -35.53
N VAL A 112 0.21 5.58 -36.19
CA VAL A 112 -0.03 4.26 -35.56
C VAL A 112 0.74 4.09 -34.24
N PRO A 113 2.02 4.54 -34.10
CA PRO A 113 2.75 4.45 -32.84
C PRO A 113 2.11 5.21 -31.67
N ALA A 114 1.52 6.40 -31.92
CA ALA A 114 0.87 7.20 -30.88
C ALA A 114 -0.40 6.53 -30.35
N TRP A 115 -1.16 5.88 -31.23
CA TRP A 115 -2.32 5.09 -30.85
C TRP A 115 -1.95 3.84 -30.06
N LEU A 116 -0.90 3.14 -30.46
CA LEU A 116 -0.38 1.99 -29.70
C LEU A 116 0.09 2.41 -28.31
N LEU A 117 0.78 3.55 -28.18
CA LEU A 117 1.17 4.11 -26.88
C LEU A 117 -0.05 4.47 -26.02
N THR A 118 -1.09 5.05 -26.61
CA THR A 118 -2.34 5.38 -25.91
C THR A 118 -3.03 4.12 -25.39
N ALA A 119 -3.20 3.12 -26.26
CA ALA A 119 -3.81 1.84 -25.89
C ALA A 119 -2.98 1.12 -24.82
N ALA A 120 -1.64 1.12 -24.94
CA ALA A 120 -0.75 0.57 -23.93
C ALA A 120 -0.84 1.31 -22.60
N ALA A 121 -0.94 2.64 -22.60
CA ALA A 121 -1.14 3.45 -21.39
C ALA A 121 -2.48 3.12 -20.71
N LEU A 122 -3.58 3.03 -21.48
CA LEU A 122 -4.88 2.63 -20.95
C LEU A 122 -4.88 1.19 -20.42
N ALA A 123 -4.22 0.25 -21.11
CA ALA A 123 -4.06 -1.12 -20.64
C ALA A 123 -3.22 -1.18 -19.36
N ALA A 124 -2.13 -0.42 -19.28
CA ALA A 124 -1.34 -0.26 -18.06
C ALA A 124 -2.18 0.36 -16.93
N MET A 125 -3.05 1.33 -17.23
CA MET A 125 -4.01 1.91 -16.28
C MET A 125 -4.93 0.84 -15.72
N GLY A 126 -5.56 0.07 -16.61
CA GLY A 126 -6.47 -1.01 -16.24
C GLY A 126 -5.74 -2.07 -15.42
N TYR A 127 -4.51 -2.40 -15.77
CA TYR A 127 -3.70 -3.39 -15.07
C TYR A 127 -3.26 -2.93 -13.68
N VAL A 128 -2.67 -1.73 -13.57
CA VAL A 128 -2.22 -1.16 -12.28
C VAL A 128 -3.43 -0.84 -11.40
N GLY A 129 -4.49 -0.26 -11.98
CA GLY A 129 -5.76 0.01 -11.30
C GLY A 129 -6.40 -1.27 -10.80
N ALA A 130 -6.50 -2.33 -11.61
CA ALA A 130 -7.05 -3.61 -11.18
C ALA A 130 -6.16 -4.32 -10.14
N GLY A 131 -4.83 -4.19 -10.26
CA GLY A 131 -3.88 -4.74 -9.30
C GLY A 131 -4.01 -4.09 -7.92
N THR A 132 -4.04 -2.76 -7.89
CA THR A 132 -4.25 -1.97 -6.67
C THR A 132 -5.67 -2.16 -6.10
N TRP A 133 -6.69 -2.23 -6.96
CA TRP A 133 -8.09 -2.46 -6.56
C TRP A 133 -8.32 -3.81 -5.89
N ARG A 134 -7.60 -4.86 -6.33
CA ARG A 134 -7.80 -6.23 -5.84
C ARG A 134 -6.92 -6.58 -4.63
N ARG A 135 -5.87 -5.81 -4.32
CA ARG A 135 -4.83 -6.22 -3.36
C ARG A 135 -4.29 -5.06 -2.54
N ALA A 136 -4.99 -4.72 -1.46
CA ALA A 136 -4.42 -3.89 -0.40
C ALA A 136 -3.51 -4.77 0.46
N ALA A 137 -2.22 -4.41 0.53
CA ALA A 137 -1.32 -5.04 1.51
C ALA A 137 -1.86 -4.75 2.92
N ARG A 138 -2.06 -5.79 3.72
CA ARG A 138 -2.47 -5.69 5.12
C ARG A 138 -1.68 -6.68 5.94
N LEU A 139 -1.09 -6.17 7.01
CA LEU A 139 -0.60 -7.00 8.10
C LEU A 139 -1.55 -6.83 9.28
N ALA A 140 -2.05 -7.94 9.82
CA ALA A 140 -2.90 -7.97 10.99
C ALA A 140 -2.21 -8.79 12.09
N LEU A 141 -2.00 -8.17 13.25
CA LEU A 141 -1.66 -8.87 14.48
C LEU A 141 -2.98 -9.25 15.16
N THR A 142 -3.06 -10.51 15.54
CA THR A 142 -4.20 -11.09 16.25
C THR A 142 -3.69 -11.85 17.48
N PRO A 143 -4.55 -12.15 18.46
CA PRO A 143 -4.16 -12.99 19.60
C PRO A 143 -3.58 -14.35 19.19
N ALA A 144 -4.05 -14.90 18.06
CA ALA A 144 -3.62 -16.21 17.56
C ALA A 144 -2.30 -16.16 16.76
N GLY A 145 -2.01 -15.06 16.08
CA GLY A 145 -0.83 -14.95 15.24
C GLY A 145 -0.77 -13.70 14.37
N ILE A 146 0.10 -13.77 13.38
CA ILE A 146 0.36 -12.73 12.39
C ILE A 146 -0.32 -13.13 11.08
N GLY A 147 -1.35 -12.38 10.70
CA GLY A 147 -1.99 -12.47 9.38
C GLY A 147 -1.31 -11.53 8.39
N TRP A 148 -0.97 -12.04 7.21
CA TRP A 148 -0.41 -11.28 6.11
C TRP A 148 -1.26 -11.47 4.85
N GLN A 149 -1.69 -10.36 4.28
CA GLN A 149 -2.40 -10.31 3.01
C GLN A 149 -1.69 -9.30 2.12
N GLY A 150 -0.71 -9.76 1.34
CA GLY A 150 0.07 -8.92 0.41
C GLY A 150 -0.43 -8.99 -1.04
N TRP A 151 0.41 -8.51 -1.97
CA TRP A 151 0.21 -8.67 -3.42
C TRP A 151 0.15 -10.15 -3.86
N GLN A 152 0.67 -11.06 -3.05
CA GLN A 152 0.64 -12.49 -3.31
C GLN A 152 -0.80 -13.02 -3.20
N ARG A 153 -1.21 -13.89 -4.14
CA ARG A 153 -2.62 -14.32 -4.30
C ARG A 153 -3.20 -15.10 -3.10
N ARG A 154 -2.40 -15.51 -2.11
CA ARG A 154 -2.88 -16.25 -0.95
C ARG A 154 -2.54 -15.52 0.34
N PRO A 155 -3.52 -15.36 1.26
CA PRO A 155 -3.23 -14.90 2.61
C PRO A 155 -2.31 -15.91 3.29
N LEU A 156 -1.41 -15.40 4.12
CA LEU A 156 -0.47 -16.16 4.91
C LEU A 156 -0.80 -15.93 6.38
N PHE A 157 -0.89 -16.99 7.15
CA PHE A 157 -1.08 -16.91 8.60
C PHE A 157 0.09 -17.59 9.30
N VAL A 158 0.69 -16.87 10.24
CA VAL A 158 1.83 -17.33 11.05
C VAL A 158 1.39 -17.34 12.51
N PRO A 159 1.07 -18.51 13.08
CA PRO A 159 0.78 -18.63 14.50
C PRO A 159 1.94 -18.13 15.35
N TRP A 160 1.68 -17.53 16.51
CA TRP A 160 2.76 -17.08 17.41
C TRP A 160 3.71 -18.22 17.82
N VAL A 161 3.17 -19.43 17.97
CA VAL A 161 3.91 -20.66 18.29
C VAL A 161 4.84 -21.13 17.16
N ALA A 162 4.61 -20.66 15.92
CA ALA A 162 5.46 -20.99 14.80
C ALA A 162 6.77 -20.19 14.79
N LEU A 163 6.81 -19.04 15.47
CA LEU A 163 8.00 -18.19 15.56
C LEU A 163 9.06 -18.84 16.43
N ASP A 164 10.31 -18.77 15.97
CA ASP A 164 11.46 -19.17 16.77
C ASP A 164 11.59 -18.23 17.99
N PRO A 165 11.68 -18.77 19.24
CA PRO A 165 11.80 -17.95 20.44
C PRO A 165 13.21 -17.34 20.61
N THR A 166 14.23 -18.00 20.07
CA THR A 166 15.66 -17.67 20.24
C THR A 166 16.15 -16.69 19.19
N MET A 167 15.65 -16.80 17.96
CA MET A 167 16.12 -15.97 16.86
C MET A 167 15.60 -14.54 16.97
N PRO A 168 16.40 -13.54 16.61
CA PRO A 168 15.97 -12.17 16.74
C PRO A 168 15.06 -11.75 15.58
N ILE A 169 14.09 -10.89 15.88
CA ILE A 169 13.18 -10.33 14.86
C ILE A 169 13.65 -8.92 14.55
N HIS A 170 14.08 -8.74 13.30
CA HIS A 170 14.58 -7.47 12.80
C HIS A 170 13.82 -7.06 11.54
N ALA A 171 13.53 -5.75 11.46
CA ALA A 171 13.33 -5.13 10.16
C ALA A 171 14.70 -5.12 9.47
N VAL A 172 14.74 -5.54 8.20
CA VAL A 172 15.96 -5.37 7.41
C VAL A 172 16.02 -3.89 7.03
N ASP A 173 16.98 -3.17 7.61
CA ASP A 173 17.14 -1.73 7.38
C ASP A 173 17.24 -1.43 5.88
N GLY A 174 16.50 -0.41 5.43
CA GLY A 174 16.47 0.04 4.03
C GLY A 174 15.60 -0.78 3.06
N ASP A 175 15.34 -2.06 3.35
CA ASP A 175 14.73 -2.98 2.37
C ASP A 175 13.20 -3.06 2.45
N GLY A 176 12.59 -2.44 3.47
CA GLY A 176 11.15 -2.54 3.71
C GLY A 176 10.68 -3.99 3.91
N ARG A 177 11.54 -4.86 4.45
CA ARG A 177 11.24 -6.27 4.68
C ARG A 177 11.32 -6.60 6.16
N LEU A 178 10.35 -7.39 6.61
CA LEU A 178 10.33 -8.00 7.93
C LEU A 178 10.75 -9.45 7.79
N ARG A 179 11.80 -9.86 8.51
CA ARG A 179 12.25 -11.25 8.56
C ARG A 179 11.75 -11.90 9.84
N LEU A 180 10.98 -12.96 9.69
CA LEU A 180 10.47 -13.79 10.77
C LEU A 180 11.16 -15.15 10.68
N PHE A 181 11.80 -15.57 11.77
CA PHE A 181 12.36 -16.92 11.86
C PHE A 181 11.31 -17.87 12.42
N LEU A 182 11.18 -19.03 11.79
CA LEU A 182 10.17 -20.02 12.11
C LEU A 182 10.84 -21.20 12.79
N GLY A 183 10.53 -21.43 14.06
CA GLY A 183 10.94 -22.63 14.79
C GLY A 183 10.09 -23.85 14.43
N ARG A 184 8.85 -23.61 13.95
CA ARG A 184 7.90 -24.63 13.50
C ARG A 184 7.25 -24.23 12.18
N PRO A 185 7.98 -24.28 11.06
CA PRO A 185 7.48 -23.80 9.77
C PRO A 185 6.32 -24.64 9.23
N GLU A 186 6.11 -25.87 9.71
CA GLU A 186 4.99 -26.75 9.41
C GLU A 186 3.63 -26.18 9.86
N LEU A 187 3.62 -25.31 10.87
CA LEU A 187 2.41 -24.65 11.38
C LEU A 187 1.98 -23.44 10.54
N VAL A 188 2.79 -23.04 9.57
CA VAL A 188 2.50 -21.90 8.69
C VAL A 188 1.70 -22.38 7.48
N ASP A 189 0.61 -21.68 7.18
CA ASP A 189 -0.24 -22.00 6.04
C ASP A 189 0.40 -21.55 4.71
N GLY A 190 0.79 -22.51 3.86
CA GLY A 190 1.17 -22.24 2.47
C GLY A 190 2.39 -23.02 1.97
N ARG A 191 2.79 -22.78 0.71
CA ARG A 191 3.95 -23.44 0.05
C ARG A 191 5.33 -23.02 0.62
N ARG A 192 5.37 -22.23 1.70
CA ARG A 192 6.62 -21.76 2.34
C ARG A 192 6.99 -22.55 3.60
N ARG A 193 6.34 -23.69 3.84
CA ARG A 193 6.58 -24.60 4.99
C ARG A 193 7.99 -25.15 5.12
N GLU A 194 8.79 -25.11 4.05
CA GLU A 194 10.12 -25.73 4.02
C GLU A 194 11.25 -24.75 4.35
N ARG A 195 10.96 -23.45 4.46
CA ARG A 195 11.98 -22.43 4.75
C ARG A 195 11.81 -21.97 6.19
N GLY A 196 12.83 -22.20 7.02
CA GLY A 196 12.91 -21.71 8.41
C GLY A 196 12.97 -20.18 8.53
N ASP A 197 13.00 -19.45 7.41
CA ASP A 197 12.84 -17.99 7.38
C ASP A 197 11.69 -17.55 6.47
N LEU A 198 10.92 -16.59 6.97
CA LEU A 198 9.83 -15.95 6.27
C LEU A 198 10.13 -14.46 6.12
N ARG A 199 10.17 -14.00 4.86
CA ARG A 199 10.38 -12.59 4.52
C ARG A 199 9.07 -11.99 4.05
N LEU A 200 8.57 -11.01 4.81
CA LEU A 200 7.36 -10.26 4.51
C LEU A 200 7.75 -8.88 3.96
N TRP A 201 7.21 -8.50 2.81
CA TRP A 201 7.39 -7.17 2.25
C TRP A 201 6.46 -6.18 2.97
N ILE A 202 7.00 -5.31 3.80
CA ILE A 202 6.26 -4.33 4.60
C ILE A 202 6.51 -2.88 4.16
N GLY A 203 7.32 -2.65 3.13
CA GLY A 203 7.59 -1.31 2.57
C GLY A 203 6.32 -0.61 2.10
N ASP A 204 5.34 -1.41 1.64
CA ASP A 204 4.03 -0.94 1.23
C ASP A 204 3.07 -0.80 2.42
N LEU A 205 3.51 -0.79 3.68
CA LEU A 205 2.64 -0.54 4.83
C LEU A 205 2.85 0.87 5.39
N ASP A 206 1.78 1.46 5.89
CA ASP A 206 1.74 2.72 6.65
C ASP A 206 2.03 2.43 8.13
N VAL A 207 3.19 1.82 8.39
CA VAL A 207 3.74 1.58 9.73
C VAL A 207 5.27 1.58 9.62
N SER A 208 5.96 2.07 10.64
CA SER A 208 7.42 1.95 10.70
C SER A 208 7.84 0.46 10.78
N PRO A 209 8.75 0.00 9.90
CA PRO A 209 9.30 -1.36 9.98
C PRO A 209 9.91 -1.71 11.33
N SER A 210 10.66 -0.78 11.93
CA SER A 210 11.31 -0.98 13.22
C SER A 210 10.29 -1.09 14.35
N PHE A 211 9.26 -0.25 14.34
CA PHE A 211 8.14 -0.31 15.29
C PHE A 211 7.40 -1.65 15.18
N LEU A 212 7.10 -2.10 13.95
CA LEU A 212 6.41 -3.38 13.74
C LEU A 212 7.26 -4.57 14.22
N ALA A 213 8.56 -4.59 13.92
CA ALA A 213 9.45 -5.61 14.43
C ALA A 213 9.52 -5.60 15.97
N ALA A 214 9.58 -4.42 16.58
CA ALA A 214 9.58 -4.25 18.03
C ALA A 214 8.26 -4.73 18.67
N ALA A 215 7.12 -4.41 18.08
CA ALA A 215 5.81 -4.88 18.51
C ALA A 215 5.73 -6.41 18.49
N ILE A 216 6.17 -7.04 17.40
CA ILE A 216 6.18 -8.51 17.27
C ILE A 216 7.11 -9.15 18.32
N ARG A 217 8.30 -8.58 18.56
CA ARG A 217 9.19 -9.03 19.64
C ARG A 217 8.51 -8.91 21.01
N HIS A 218 7.83 -7.79 21.27
CA HIS A 218 7.15 -7.54 22.52
C HIS A 218 6.07 -8.58 22.79
N TYR A 219 5.19 -8.84 21.82
CA TYR A 219 4.14 -9.87 21.95
C TYR A 219 4.68 -11.30 21.99
N ARG A 220 5.83 -11.56 21.36
CA ARG A 220 6.51 -12.85 21.50
C ARG A 220 6.96 -13.06 22.96
N ALA A 221 7.59 -12.04 23.55
CA ALA A 221 8.10 -12.10 24.92
C ALA A 221 7.00 -12.05 25.99
N HIS A 222 5.87 -11.39 25.71
CA HIS A 222 4.76 -11.19 26.66
C HIS A 222 3.45 -11.79 26.10
N PRO A 223 3.29 -13.13 26.14
CA PRO A 223 2.12 -13.81 25.61
C PRO A 223 0.79 -13.34 26.24
N GLU A 224 0.81 -12.91 27.49
CA GLU A 224 -0.33 -12.39 28.24
C GLU A 224 -0.94 -11.13 27.60
N HIS A 225 -0.15 -10.33 26.88
CA HIS A 225 -0.63 -9.13 26.20
C HIS A 225 -1.27 -9.43 24.84
N ARG A 226 -1.11 -10.66 24.31
CA ARG A 226 -1.67 -11.03 23.01
C ARG A 226 -3.20 -10.97 23.00
N ALA A 227 -3.84 -11.29 24.11
CA ALA A 227 -5.29 -11.22 24.23
C ALA A 227 -5.84 -9.78 24.13
N ALA A 228 -5.02 -8.79 24.46
CA ALA A 228 -5.37 -7.37 24.39
C ALA A 228 -5.09 -6.75 23.00
N ILE A 229 -4.50 -7.51 22.07
CA ILE A 229 -4.23 -7.06 20.70
C ILE A 229 -5.54 -6.64 20.04
N GLY A 230 -5.55 -5.42 19.49
CA GLY A 230 -6.74 -4.84 18.88
C GLY A 230 -7.57 -3.98 19.82
N SER A 231 -7.20 -3.83 21.10
CA SER A 231 -7.80 -2.81 21.95
C SER A 231 -7.10 -1.45 21.79
N PRO A 232 -7.82 -0.31 21.90
CA PRO A 232 -7.21 1.02 21.89
C PRO A 232 -6.17 1.22 23.00
N GLY A 233 -6.47 0.73 24.22
CA GLY A 233 -5.57 0.84 25.36
C GLY A 233 -4.26 0.09 25.17
N GLU A 234 -4.29 -1.11 24.57
CA GLU A 234 -3.08 -1.86 24.28
C GLU A 234 -2.23 -1.19 23.20
N ARG A 235 -2.86 -0.58 22.18
CA ARG A 235 -2.13 0.21 21.18
C ARG A 235 -1.38 1.38 21.84
N ASP A 236 -2.07 2.15 22.67
CA ASP A 236 -1.50 3.34 23.29
C ASP A 236 -0.37 2.96 24.26
N ARG A 237 -0.56 1.87 25.01
CA ARG A 237 0.48 1.27 25.83
C ARG A 237 1.69 0.82 25.02
N LEU A 238 1.47 0.12 23.90
CA LEU A 238 2.54 -0.37 23.05
C LEU A 238 3.37 0.79 22.46
N VAL A 239 2.70 1.88 22.06
CA VAL A 239 3.35 3.12 21.61
C VAL A 239 4.18 3.75 22.73
N ALA A 240 3.65 3.81 23.95
CA ALA A 240 4.38 4.35 25.11
C ALA A 240 5.62 3.51 25.47
N VAL A 241 5.54 2.18 25.37
CA VAL A 241 6.65 1.26 25.71
C VAL A 241 7.74 1.24 24.64
N LEU A 242 7.37 1.31 23.36
CA LEU A 242 8.32 1.11 22.26
C LEU A 242 8.86 2.39 21.64
N GLY A 243 8.30 3.55 21.99
CA GLY A 243 8.58 4.81 21.32
C GLY A 243 7.97 4.82 19.92
N GLY A 244 6.85 5.53 19.78
CA GLY A 244 6.20 5.78 18.49
C GLY A 244 6.86 6.91 17.72
#